data_AF-A0A429UGT9-F1
#
_entry.id   AF-A0A429UGT9-F1
#
_cell.length_a   1.000
_cell.length_b   1.000
_cell.length_c   1.000
_cell.angle_alpha   90.00
_cell.angle_beta   90.00
_cell.angle_gamma   90.00
#
_symmetry.space_group_name_H-M   'P 1'
#
loop_
_entity.id
_entity.type
_entity.pdbx_description
1 polymer ?
#
loop_
_entity_poly.entity_id
_entity_poly.type
_entity_poly.pdbx_seq_one_letter_code
_entity_poly.pdbx_strand_id
1 'polypeptide(L)'
;MQTEILVALIGVAGVVGATAGAVVGAWLQAKGGHAQAAAARAAADTAAGAAWHQAMRDMRWSVLSAYLRAASEAQEADEAVQRSGAPEALEAAKTAFHAYRLSHAEAELVAPDDVMPALERLDAELQGMHADATRRALPMQAYRMLEDLLTSHTAAAGLAIQRLEEVKQSSVETVQDRIAAARDALRAVPGLSPGCVVALSILGVFPEDLKAVLNYREAAERRSGRFTSARKGLIAAVRVALGTSV
;
A
#
# COMPACT_ATOMS: atom_id res chain seq x y z
N MET A 1 11.11 38.78 -7.19
CA MET A 1 12.11 38.64 -6.12
C MET A 1 11.53 39.09 -4.77
N GLN A 2 10.52 38.38 -4.25
CA GLN A 2 9.90 38.65 -2.94
C GLN A 2 9.57 37.37 -2.16
N THR A 3 10.12 36.23 -2.59
CA THR A 3 9.83 34.91 -2.00
C THR A 3 11.02 34.32 -1.24
N GLU A 4 12.22 34.88 -1.38
CA GLU A 4 13.42 34.43 -0.67
C GLU A 4 13.57 35.06 0.73
N ILE A 5 12.92 36.21 0.98
CA ILE A 5 12.98 36.92 2.28
C ILE A 5 12.00 36.32 3.32
N LEU A 6 10.91 35.67 2.88
CA LEU A 6 9.93 35.08 3.80
C LEU A 6 10.35 33.69 4.32
N VAL A 7 11.11 32.93 3.51
CA VAL A 7 11.66 31.62 3.91
C VAL A 7 12.79 31.78 4.92
N ALA A 8 13.52 32.90 4.86
CA ALA A 8 14.50 33.27 5.89
C ALA A 8 13.84 33.68 7.23
N LEU A 9 12.55 34.02 7.27
CA LEU A 9 11.89 34.51 8.48
C LEU A 9 11.19 33.40 9.30
N ILE A 10 10.82 32.29 8.67
CA ILE A 10 10.26 31.11 9.37
C ILE A 10 11.39 30.25 9.98
N GLY A 11 12.62 30.36 9.47
CA GLY A 11 13.82 29.80 10.11
C GLY A 11 14.34 30.59 11.31
N VAL A 12 13.81 31.79 11.59
CA VAL A 12 14.35 32.73 12.60
C VAL A 12 13.48 32.83 13.87
N ALA A 13 12.22 32.38 13.85
CA ALA A 13 11.40 32.38 15.07
C ALA A 13 11.95 31.47 16.19
N GLY A 14 12.70 30.41 15.84
CA GLY A 14 13.44 29.58 16.79
C GLY A 14 14.75 30.19 17.29
N VAL A 15 15.30 31.17 16.56
CA VAL A 15 16.57 31.83 16.91
C VAL A 15 16.33 33.08 17.76
N VAL A 16 15.22 33.80 17.58
CA VAL A 16 14.97 35.05 18.33
C VAL A 16 14.78 34.82 19.83
N GLY A 17 14.19 33.70 20.25
CA GLY A 17 14.12 33.31 21.67
C GLY A 17 15.50 32.99 22.28
N ALA A 18 16.37 32.33 21.50
CA ALA A 18 17.72 31.98 21.93
C ALA A 18 18.68 33.18 21.90
N THR A 19 18.56 34.09 20.93
CA THR A 19 19.38 35.31 20.86
C THR A 19 18.95 36.36 21.87
N ALA A 20 17.65 36.50 22.18
CA ALA A 20 17.20 37.39 23.25
C ALA A 20 17.68 36.91 24.63
N GLY A 21 17.66 35.60 24.88
CA GLY A 21 18.26 34.99 26.07
C GLY A 21 19.79 35.15 26.14
N ALA A 22 20.49 35.03 25.01
CA ALA A 22 21.94 35.20 24.93
C ALA A 22 22.39 36.66 25.14
N VAL A 23 21.63 37.65 24.67
CA VAL A 23 21.95 39.08 24.83
C VAL A 23 21.69 39.56 26.27
N VAL A 24 20.60 39.09 26.92
CA VAL A 24 20.37 39.35 28.35
C VAL A 24 21.39 38.62 29.23
N GLY A 25 21.79 37.40 28.83
CA GLY A 25 22.88 36.65 29.46
C GLY A 25 24.24 37.34 29.35
N ALA A 26 24.57 37.92 28.19
CA ALA A 26 25.84 38.64 27.96
C ALA A 26 25.95 39.93 28.79
N TRP A 27 24.84 40.60 29.08
CA TRP A 27 24.84 41.82 29.91
C TRP A 27 25.02 41.52 31.40
N LEU A 28 24.52 40.37 31.88
CA LEU A 28 24.77 39.85 33.23
C LEU A 28 26.16 39.20 33.41
N GLN A 29 26.85 38.89 32.31
CA GLN A 29 28.16 38.21 32.23
C GLN A 29 29.34 39.02 32.78
N ALA A 30 29.13 40.28 33.17
CA ALA A 30 30.19 41.12 33.71
C ALA A 30 30.55 40.83 35.19
N LYS A 31 29.82 39.97 35.92
CA LYS A 31 30.01 39.87 37.40
C LYS A 31 30.03 38.46 38.06
N GLY A 32 29.99 37.33 37.34
CA GLY A 32 29.94 36.01 38.01
C GLY A 32 30.35 34.79 37.16
N GLY A 33 31.65 34.62 36.88
CA GLY A 33 32.19 33.76 35.81
C GLY A 33 32.13 32.23 35.93
N HIS A 34 31.61 31.63 37.02
CA HIS A 34 31.55 30.16 37.16
C HIS A 34 30.14 29.58 37.19
N ALA A 35 29.24 30.17 37.98
CA ALA A 35 27.82 29.77 37.99
C ALA A 35 27.14 30.03 36.64
N GLN A 36 27.55 31.09 35.94
CA GLN A 36 26.96 31.48 34.67
C GLN A 36 27.45 30.65 33.48
N ALA A 37 28.71 30.19 33.49
CA ALA A 37 29.21 29.26 32.47
C ALA A 37 28.52 27.89 32.58
N ALA A 38 28.23 27.44 33.81
CA ALA A 38 27.44 26.23 34.04
C ALA A 38 25.98 26.40 33.59
N ALA A 39 25.35 27.54 33.89
CA ALA A 39 23.99 27.85 33.43
C ALA A 39 23.89 27.95 31.91
N ALA A 40 24.88 28.56 31.25
CA ALA A 40 24.93 28.66 29.79
C ALA A 40 25.10 27.28 29.12
N ARG A 41 25.93 26.39 29.70
CA ARG A 41 26.06 25.00 29.22
C ARG A 41 24.75 24.23 29.40
N ALA A 42 24.13 24.29 30.57
CA ALA A 42 22.85 23.62 30.81
C ALA A 42 21.74 24.13 29.87
N ALA A 43 21.70 25.44 29.59
CA ALA A 43 20.78 26.02 28.63
C ALA A 43 21.08 25.55 27.19
N ALA A 44 22.36 25.48 26.80
CA ALA A 44 22.78 24.95 25.51
C ALA A 44 22.42 23.47 25.34
N ASP A 45 22.64 22.65 26.37
CA ASP A 45 22.29 21.23 26.37
C ASP A 45 20.76 21.04 26.27
N THR A 46 20.00 21.86 27.00
CA THR A 46 18.52 21.86 26.92
C THR A 46 18.04 22.28 25.53
N ALA A 47 18.64 23.32 24.94
CA ALA A 47 18.31 23.79 23.59
C ALA A 47 18.69 22.74 22.53
N ALA A 48 19.85 22.09 22.66
CA ALA A 48 20.28 21.02 21.77
C ALA A 48 19.33 19.81 21.86
N GLY A 49 18.92 19.42 23.08
CA GLY A 49 17.93 18.37 23.29
C GLY A 49 16.57 18.71 22.70
N ALA A 50 16.10 19.96 22.87
CA ALA A 50 14.85 20.43 22.27
C ALA A 50 14.91 20.45 20.74
N ALA A 51 16.02 20.91 20.16
CA ALA A 51 16.23 20.93 18.71
C ALA A 51 16.29 19.50 18.14
N TRP A 52 16.95 18.57 18.83
CA TRP A 52 16.98 17.16 18.45
C TRP A 52 15.59 16.52 18.49
N HIS A 53 14.81 16.73 19.55
CA HIS A 53 13.43 16.25 19.63
C HIS A 53 12.55 16.82 18.52
N GLN A 54 12.73 18.10 18.17
CA GLN A 54 12.00 18.71 17.06
C GLN A 54 12.37 18.07 15.73
N ALA A 55 13.68 17.95 15.43
CA ALA A 55 14.15 17.32 14.20
C ALA A 55 13.66 15.87 14.05
N MET A 56 13.67 15.09 15.15
CA MET A 56 13.16 13.72 15.15
C MET A 56 11.65 13.67 14.91
N ARG A 57 10.86 14.59 15.48
CA ARG A 57 9.42 14.69 15.21
C ARG A 57 9.14 15.01 13.74
N ASP A 58 9.85 15.99 13.18
CA ASP A 58 9.67 16.41 11.79
C ASP A 58 10.05 15.28 10.81
N MET A 59 11.15 14.58 11.08
CA MET A 59 11.55 13.39 10.32
C MET A 59 10.50 12.29 10.38
N ARG A 60 10.03 11.94 11.58
CA ARG A 60 8.99 10.91 11.78
C ARG A 60 7.70 11.26 11.04
N TRP A 61 7.26 12.51 11.13
CA TRP A 61 6.07 12.97 10.42
C TRP A 61 6.23 12.83 8.90
N SER A 62 7.38 13.27 8.36
CA SER A 62 7.68 13.17 6.93
C SER A 62 7.64 11.72 6.44
N VAL A 63 8.39 10.82 7.09
CA VAL A 63 8.49 9.40 6.70
C VAL A 63 7.14 8.69 6.82
N LEU A 64 6.42 8.86 7.93
CA LEU A 64 5.12 8.21 8.13
C LEU A 64 4.06 8.73 7.13
N SER A 65 4.15 10.00 6.72
CA SER A 65 3.28 10.55 5.69
C SER A 65 3.59 9.99 4.30
N ALA A 66 4.88 9.79 3.97
CA ALA A 66 5.31 9.16 2.73
C ALA A 66 4.86 7.69 2.68
N TYR A 67 4.98 6.98 3.80
CA TYR A 67 4.49 5.60 3.96
C TYR A 67 2.99 5.49 3.70
N LEU A 68 2.18 6.36 4.32
CA LEU A 68 0.73 6.37 4.12
C LEU A 68 0.32 6.68 2.67
N ARG A 69 1.10 7.52 1.97
CA ARG A 69 0.89 7.81 0.55
C ARG A 69 1.21 6.59 -0.30
N ALA A 70 2.39 6.00 -0.12
CA ALA A 70 2.82 4.81 -0.87
C ALA A 70 1.88 3.62 -0.65
N ALA A 71 1.37 3.45 0.59
CA ALA A 71 0.37 2.43 0.89
C ALA A 71 -0.95 2.63 0.13
N SER A 72 -1.39 3.90 -0.02
CA SER A 72 -2.61 4.22 -0.78
C SER A 72 -2.39 4.01 -2.28
N GLU A 73 -1.25 4.43 -2.82
CA GLU A 73 -0.90 4.21 -4.23
C GLU A 73 -0.82 2.72 -4.57
N ALA A 74 -0.22 1.89 -3.70
CA ALA A 74 -0.17 0.45 -3.88
C ALA A 74 -1.57 -0.19 -3.83
N GLN A 75 -2.43 0.24 -2.89
CA GLN A 75 -3.81 -0.23 -2.81
C GLN A 75 -4.63 0.15 -4.04
N GLU A 76 -4.52 1.38 -4.53
CA GLU A 76 -5.19 1.84 -5.76
C GLU A 76 -4.71 1.07 -7.00
N ALA A 77 -3.41 0.77 -7.07
CA ALA A 77 -2.83 -0.01 -8.16
C ALA A 77 -3.31 -1.47 -8.12
N ASP A 78 -3.34 -2.09 -6.94
CA ASP A 78 -3.94 -3.42 -6.77
C ASP A 78 -5.42 -3.40 -7.20
N GLU A 79 -6.22 -2.42 -6.77
CA GLU A 79 -7.60 -2.28 -7.21
C GLU A 79 -7.75 -2.06 -8.73
N ALA A 80 -6.77 -1.45 -9.39
CA ALA A 80 -6.75 -1.35 -10.84
C ALA A 80 -6.52 -2.71 -11.52
N VAL A 81 -5.67 -3.57 -10.96
CA VAL A 81 -5.55 -4.99 -11.39
C VAL A 81 -6.90 -5.67 -11.26
N GLN A 82 -7.60 -5.45 -10.16
CA GLN A 82 -8.91 -6.04 -9.94
C GLN A 82 -9.92 -5.54 -10.98
N ARG A 83 -9.94 -4.24 -11.29
CA ARG A 83 -10.89 -3.66 -12.25
C ARG A 83 -10.61 -3.99 -13.70
N SER A 84 -9.34 -4.18 -14.08
CA SER A 84 -8.95 -4.38 -15.48
C SER A 84 -8.54 -5.84 -15.79
N GLY A 85 -7.81 -6.50 -14.89
CA GLY A 85 -7.11 -7.75 -15.17
C GLY A 85 -6.00 -7.58 -16.22
N ALA A 86 -5.65 -6.35 -16.58
CA ALA A 86 -4.70 -6.09 -17.65
C ALA A 86 -3.26 -6.35 -17.18
N PRO A 87 -2.37 -6.87 -18.06
CA PRO A 87 -0.96 -7.04 -17.74
C PRO A 87 -0.27 -5.74 -17.31
N GLU A 88 -0.63 -4.62 -17.94
CA GLU A 88 -0.11 -3.28 -17.61
C GLU A 88 -0.47 -2.85 -16.18
N ALA A 89 -1.71 -3.12 -15.76
CA ALA A 89 -2.15 -2.85 -14.39
C ALA A 89 -1.39 -3.72 -13.38
N LEU A 90 -1.10 -4.97 -13.73
CA LEU A 90 -0.33 -5.88 -12.87
C LEU A 90 1.11 -5.40 -12.68
N GLU A 91 1.77 -4.96 -13.75
CA GLU A 91 3.12 -4.40 -13.64
C GLU A 91 3.13 -3.08 -12.84
N ALA A 92 2.14 -2.20 -13.07
CA ALA A 92 1.99 -0.99 -12.26
C ALA A 92 1.79 -1.29 -10.77
N ALA A 93 0.98 -2.31 -10.44
CA ALA A 93 0.76 -2.76 -9.06
C ALA A 93 2.05 -3.31 -8.41
N LYS A 94 2.85 -4.09 -9.15
CA LYS A 94 4.17 -4.54 -8.65
C LYS A 94 5.10 -3.36 -8.37
N THR A 95 5.17 -2.40 -9.29
CA THR A 95 6.00 -1.20 -9.10
C THR A 95 5.56 -0.39 -7.88
N ALA A 96 4.25 -0.13 -7.74
CA ALA A 96 3.71 0.59 -6.59
C ALA A 96 3.95 -0.18 -5.29
N PHE A 97 3.79 -1.51 -5.30
CA PHE A 97 4.06 -2.34 -4.13
C PHE A 97 5.54 -2.35 -3.74
N HIS A 98 6.47 -2.33 -4.69
CA HIS A 98 7.90 -2.19 -4.39
C HIS A 98 8.24 -0.83 -3.75
N ALA A 99 7.68 0.26 -4.28
CA ALA A 99 7.83 1.59 -3.67
C ALA A 99 7.27 1.63 -2.25
N TYR A 100 6.10 1.01 -2.03
CA TYR A 100 5.53 0.81 -0.71
C TYR A 100 6.46 0.04 0.23
N ARG A 101 7.05 -1.08 -0.20
CA ARG A 101 7.96 -1.89 0.65
C ARG A 101 9.20 -1.10 1.08
N LEU A 102 9.74 -0.24 0.21
CA LEU A 102 10.82 0.66 0.58
C LEU A 102 10.37 1.65 1.67
N SER A 103 9.23 2.30 1.48
CA SER A 103 8.71 3.26 2.46
C SER A 103 8.30 2.61 3.79
N HIS A 104 7.86 1.35 3.77
CA HIS A 104 7.60 0.57 4.98
C HIS A 104 8.87 0.34 5.79
N ALA A 105 9.97 -0.07 5.15
CA ALA A 105 11.25 -0.25 5.82
C ALA A 105 11.77 1.06 6.44
N GLU A 106 11.60 2.19 5.73
CA GLU A 106 11.93 3.52 6.29
C GLU A 106 11.05 3.86 7.51
N ALA A 107 9.77 3.52 7.45
CA ALA A 107 8.83 3.77 8.55
C ALA A 107 9.18 2.94 9.80
N GLU A 108 9.55 1.66 9.65
CA GLU A 108 9.98 0.80 10.77
C GLU A 108 11.20 1.37 11.51
N LEU A 109 12.11 2.04 10.81
CA LEU A 109 13.31 2.62 11.44
C LEU A 109 13.03 3.84 12.31
N VAL A 110 11.94 4.56 12.05
CA VAL A 110 11.65 5.83 12.70
C VAL A 110 10.41 5.80 13.58
N ALA A 111 9.52 4.84 13.37
CA ALA A 111 8.28 4.68 14.12
C ALA A 111 8.59 4.46 15.61
N PRO A 112 7.88 5.17 16.52
CA PRO A 112 7.97 4.83 17.93
C PRO A 112 7.26 3.50 18.23
N ASP A 113 7.67 2.82 19.30
CA ASP A 113 7.24 1.45 19.64
C ASP A 113 5.72 1.30 19.76
N ASP A 114 5.02 2.35 20.20
CA ASP A 114 3.56 2.38 20.33
C ASP A 114 2.82 2.44 18.98
N VAL A 115 3.50 2.88 17.91
CA VAL A 115 2.98 2.93 16.54
C VAL A 115 3.19 1.61 15.79
N MET A 116 4.21 0.83 16.17
CA MET A 116 4.61 -0.39 15.47
C MET A 116 3.46 -1.40 15.23
N PRO A 117 2.60 -1.72 16.21
CA PRO A 117 1.49 -2.65 15.98
C PRO A 117 0.48 -2.16 14.92
N ALA A 118 0.30 -0.84 14.81
CA ALA A 118 -0.59 -0.27 13.80
C ALA A 118 0.06 -0.27 12.40
N LEU A 119 1.38 -0.09 12.34
CA LEU A 119 2.17 -0.19 11.12
C LEU A 119 2.12 -1.62 10.56
N GLU A 120 2.42 -2.63 11.40
CA GLU A 120 2.38 -4.06 11.04
C GLU A 120 1.00 -4.49 10.55
N ARG A 121 -0.07 -3.99 11.19
CA ARG A 121 -1.44 -4.29 10.78
C ARG A 121 -1.76 -3.77 9.38
N LEU A 122 -1.32 -2.55 9.06
CA LEU A 122 -1.52 -1.99 7.72
C LEU A 122 -0.71 -2.78 6.68
N ASP A 123 0.52 -3.16 7.01
CA ASP A 123 1.37 -3.98 6.14
C ASP A 123 0.76 -5.35 5.86
N ALA A 124 0.26 -6.04 6.89
CA ALA A 124 -0.40 -7.33 6.73
C ALA A 124 -1.62 -7.27 5.78
N GLU A 125 -2.46 -6.23 5.90
CA GLU A 125 -3.61 -6.06 5.00
C GLU A 125 -3.15 -5.80 3.56
N LEU A 126 -2.14 -4.95 3.35
CA LEU A 126 -1.68 -4.61 2.01
C LEU A 126 -0.94 -5.78 1.34
N GLN A 127 -0.11 -6.52 2.08
CA GLN A 127 0.50 -7.76 1.57
C GLN A 127 -0.56 -8.78 1.15
N GLY A 128 -1.61 -8.95 1.94
CA GLY A 128 -2.73 -9.84 1.62
C GLY A 128 -3.49 -9.39 0.37
N MET A 129 -3.71 -8.08 0.21
CA MET A 129 -4.31 -7.50 -0.99
C MET A 129 -3.46 -7.75 -2.24
N HIS A 130 -2.16 -7.45 -2.18
CA HIS A 130 -1.24 -7.59 -3.30
C HIS A 130 -1.07 -9.06 -3.73
N ALA A 131 -0.93 -9.96 -2.76
CA ALA A 131 -0.79 -11.39 -3.04
C ALA A 131 -2.02 -11.94 -3.77
N ASP A 132 -3.22 -11.52 -3.38
CA ASP A 132 -4.45 -11.93 -4.05
C ASP A 132 -4.64 -11.26 -5.41
N ALA A 133 -4.34 -9.96 -5.54
CA ALA A 133 -4.40 -9.26 -6.82
C ALA A 133 -3.50 -9.96 -7.85
N THR A 134 -2.27 -10.29 -7.46
CA THR A 134 -1.31 -11.00 -8.30
C THR A 134 -1.76 -12.42 -8.63
N ARG A 135 -2.23 -13.19 -7.63
CA ARG A 135 -2.69 -14.58 -7.82
C ARG A 135 -3.90 -14.66 -8.76
N ARG A 136 -4.80 -13.68 -8.69
CA ARG A 136 -6.09 -13.71 -9.39
C ARG A 136 -6.11 -12.91 -10.69
N ALA A 137 -5.08 -12.11 -10.99
CA ALA A 137 -5.01 -11.27 -12.17
C ALA A 137 -5.33 -12.04 -13.47
N LEU A 138 -4.60 -13.13 -13.73
CA LEU A 138 -4.79 -13.94 -14.95
C LEU A 138 -6.15 -14.67 -14.98
N PRO A 139 -6.59 -15.36 -13.90
CA PRO A 139 -7.95 -15.89 -13.80
C PRO A 139 -9.05 -14.86 -14.10
N MET A 140 -8.95 -13.66 -13.53
CA MET A 140 -9.93 -12.58 -13.73
C MET A 140 -9.92 -12.04 -15.16
N GLN A 141 -8.73 -11.86 -15.75
CA GLN A 141 -8.59 -11.46 -17.14
C GLN A 141 -9.25 -12.47 -18.08
N ALA A 142 -8.98 -13.75 -17.86
CA ALA A 142 -9.50 -14.83 -18.69
C ALA A 142 -11.03 -14.94 -18.58
N TYR A 143 -11.59 -14.75 -17.37
CA TYR A 143 -13.02 -14.70 -17.16
C TYR A 143 -13.69 -13.51 -17.88
N ARG A 144 -13.11 -12.31 -17.80
CA ARG A 144 -13.64 -11.14 -18.53
C ARG A 144 -13.59 -11.30 -20.05
N MET A 145 -12.49 -11.83 -20.58
CA MET A 145 -12.41 -12.11 -22.02
C MET A 145 -13.49 -13.10 -22.45
N LEU A 146 -13.82 -14.09 -21.60
CA LEU A 146 -14.93 -15.00 -21.86
C LEU A 146 -16.29 -14.27 -21.81
N GLU A 147 -16.52 -13.37 -20.84
CA GLU A 147 -17.73 -12.53 -20.80
C GLU A 147 -17.86 -11.65 -22.05
N ASP A 148 -16.80 -10.97 -22.47
CA ASP A 148 -16.79 -10.13 -23.67
C ASP A 148 -17.08 -10.96 -24.94
N LEU A 149 -16.53 -12.18 -25.02
CA LEU A 149 -16.80 -13.12 -26.10
C LEU A 149 -18.24 -13.65 -26.07
N LEU A 150 -18.82 -13.88 -24.88
CA LEU A 150 -20.24 -14.23 -24.74
C LEU A 150 -21.15 -13.10 -25.24
N THR A 151 -20.73 -11.85 -25.04
CA THR A 151 -21.53 -10.68 -25.42
C THR A 151 -21.41 -10.38 -26.93
N SER A 152 -20.25 -10.65 -27.53
CA SER A 152 -19.96 -10.31 -28.94
C SER A 152 -20.09 -11.48 -29.94
N HIS A 153 -19.85 -12.72 -29.49
CA HIS A 153 -19.78 -13.93 -30.32
C HIS A 153 -20.48 -15.12 -29.62
N THR A 154 -21.78 -14.95 -29.37
CA THR A 154 -22.63 -15.86 -28.58
C THR A 154 -22.52 -17.35 -28.95
N ALA A 155 -22.36 -17.68 -30.24
CA ALA A 155 -22.27 -19.08 -30.69
C ALA A 155 -20.97 -19.78 -30.25
N ALA A 156 -19.81 -19.14 -30.41
CA ALA A 156 -18.52 -19.73 -30.05
C ALA A 156 -18.34 -19.82 -28.53
N ALA A 157 -18.80 -18.79 -27.82
CA ALA A 157 -18.72 -18.75 -26.37
C ALA A 157 -19.76 -19.68 -25.70
N GLY A 158 -20.96 -19.83 -26.28
CA GLY A 158 -21.93 -20.84 -25.87
C GLY A 158 -21.41 -22.27 -26.02
N LEU A 159 -20.71 -22.56 -27.14
CA LEU A 159 -20.04 -23.84 -27.34
C LEU A 159 -18.95 -24.08 -26.28
N ALA A 160 -18.18 -23.04 -25.93
CA ALA A 160 -17.16 -23.13 -24.88
C ALA A 160 -17.74 -23.53 -23.52
N ILE A 161 -18.81 -22.84 -23.10
CA ILE A 161 -19.50 -23.14 -21.83
C ILE A 161 -20.06 -24.56 -21.86
N GLN A 162 -20.72 -24.94 -22.95
CA GLN A 162 -21.27 -26.29 -23.10
C GLN A 162 -20.17 -27.36 -22.96
N ARG A 163 -19.03 -27.17 -23.63
CA ARG A 163 -17.91 -28.10 -23.55
C ARG A 163 -17.27 -28.15 -22.16
N LEU A 164 -17.18 -27.02 -21.45
CA LEU A 164 -16.71 -27.01 -20.05
C LEU A 164 -17.67 -27.75 -19.13
N GLU A 165 -18.98 -27.62 -19.34
CA GLU A 165 -19.99 -28.35 -18.56
C GLU A 165 -19.95 -29.86 -18.87
N GLU A 166 -19.73 -30.25 -20.13
CA GLU A 166 -19.49 -31.65 -20.53
C GLU A 166 -18.24 -32.22 -19.83
N VAL A 167 -17.14 -31.46 -19.76
CA VAL A 167 -15.92 -31.87 -19.05
C VAL A 167 -16.15 -32.03 -17.55
N LYS A 168 -16.98 -31.15 -16.95
CA LYS A 168 -17.34 -31.20 -15.53
C LYS A 168 -18.21 -32.42 -15.20
N GLN A 169 -19.10 -32.82 -16.11
CA GLN A 169 -19.97 -33.98 -15.97
C GLN A 169 -19.29 -35.31 -16.34
N SER A 170 -18.15 -35.24 -17.04
CA SER A 170 -17.42 -36.41 -17.49
C SER A 170 -16.71 -37.14 -16.34
N SER A 171 -16.81 -38.46 -16.32
CA SER A 171 -16.19 -39.36 -15.32
C SER A 171 -14.69 -39.58 -15.56
N VAL A 172 -13.98 -38.55 -16.04
CA VAL A 172 -12.54 -38.63 -16.34
C VAL A 172 -11.76 -38.93 -15.05
N GLU A 173 -10.84 -39.89 -15.15
CA GLU A 173 -10.14 -40.55 -14.03
C GLU A 173 -9.22 -39.61 -13.23
N THR A 174 -8.66 -38.56 -13.85
CA THR A 174 -7.74 -37.64 -13.16
C THR A 174 -8.08 -36.15 -13.38
N VAL A 175 -7.65 -35.31 -12.43
CA VAL A 175 -7.75 -33.85 -12.51
C VAL A 175 -6.98 -33.29 -13.73
N GLN A 176 -5.83 -33.88 -14.06
CA GLN A 176 -5.01 -33.46 -15.19
C GLN A 176 -5.71 -33.69 -16.52
N ASP A 177 -6.38 -34.83 -16.66
CA ASP A 177 -7.15 -35.15 -17.88
C ASP A 177 -8.37 -34.22 -18.02
N ARG A 178 -9.02 -33.84 -16.91
CA ARG A 178 -10.09 -32.82 -16.93
C ARG A 178 -9.56 -31.45 -17.37
N ILE A 179 -8.40 -31.04 -16.88
CA ILE A 179 -7.76 -29.78 -17.31
C ILE A 179 -7.40 -29.84 -18.80
N ALA A 180 -6.87 -30.97 -19.28
CA ALA A 180 -6.54 -31.16 -20.69
C ALA A 180 -7.79 -31.09 -21.58
N ALA A 181 -8.86 -31.80 -21.20
CA ALA A 181 -10.12 -31.77 -21.93
C ALA A 181 -10.76 -30.37 -21.94
N ALA A 182 -10.75 -29.66 -20.81
CA ALA A 182 -11.20 -28.27 -20.71
C ALA A 182 -10.36 -27.34 -21.59
N ARG A 183 -9.05 -27.55 -21.65
CA ARG A 183 -8.13 -26.77 -22.48
C ARG A 183 -8.42 -26.97 -23.97
N ASP A 184 -8.63 -28.20 -24.42
CA ASP A 184 -8.91 -28.49 -25.83
C ASP A 184 -10.27 -27.93 -26.26
N ALA A 185 -11.28 -27.99 -25.39
CA ALA A 185 -12.55 -27.31 -25.58
C ALA A 185 -12.39 -25.78 -25.74
N LEU A 186 -11.58 -25.16 -24.89
CA LEU A 186 -11.34 -23.71 -24.91
C LEU A 186 -10.46 -23.25 -26.08
N ARG A 187 -9.56 -24.11 -26.59
CA ARG A 187 -8.75 -23.81 -27.79
C ARG A 187 -9.59 -23.67 -29.04
N ALA A 188 -10.75 -24.32 -29.10
CA ALA A 188 -11.67 -24.21 -30.22
C ALA A 188 -12.39 -22.84 -30.27
N VAL A 189 -12.25 -21.99 -29.24
CA VAL A 189 -12.88 -20.68 -29.14
C VAL A 189 -11.98 -19.61 -29.76
N PRO A 190 -12.39 -18.98 -30.87
CA PRO A 190 -11.63 -17.90 -31.48
C PRO A 190 -11.53 -16.71 -30.53
N GLY A 191 -10.34 -16.10 -30.43
CA GLY A 191 -10.12 -14.87 -29.64
C GLY A 191 -9.62 -15.09 -28.21
N LEU A 192 -9.58 -16.32 -27.68
CA LEU A 192 -8.93 -16.60 -26.40
C LEU A 192 -7.41 -16.70 -26.58
N SER A 193 -6.66 -15.96 -25.78
CA SER A 193 -5.20 -16.10 -25.73
C SER A 193 -4.80 -17.44 -25.08
N PRO A 194 -3.63 -18.02 -25.42
CA PRO A 194 -3.18 -19.29 -24.82
C PRO A 194 -3.13 -19.26 -23.28
N GLY A 195 -2.75 -18.11 -22.69
CA GLY A 195 -2.76 -17.92 -21.24
C GLY A 195 -4.16 -17.95 -20.62
N CYS A 196 -5.15 -17.37 -21.32
CA CYS A 196 -6.54 -17.39 -20.88
C CYS A 196 -7.17 -18.79 -20.98
N VAL A 197 -6.84 -19.55 -22.03
CA VAL A 197 -7.25 -20.95 -22.17
C VAL A 197 -6.73 -21.78 -20.99
N VAL A 198 -5.46 -21.61 -20.61
CA VAL A 198 -4.89 -22.31 -19.44
C VAL A 198 -5.60 -21.91 -18.15
N ALA A 199 -5.77 -20.60 -17.91
CA ALA A 199 -6.41 -20.11 -16.69
C ALA A 199 -7.87 -20.59 -16.55
N LEU A 200 -8.67 -20.49 -17.62
CA LEU A 200 -10.05 -20.97 -17.64
C LEU A 200 -10.14 -22.50 -17.52
N SER A 201 -9.20 -23.25 -18.11
CA SER A 201 -9.17 -24.71 -17.97
C SER A 201 -8.95 -25.15 -16.52
N ILE A 202 -8.18 -24.37 -15.74
CA ILE A 202 -7.97 -24.63 -14.31
C ILE A 202 -9.23 -24.22 -13.54
N LEU A 203 -9.77 -23.01 -13.78
CA LEU A 203 -10.99 -22.53 -13.12
C LEU A 203 -12.21 -23.42 -13.35
N GLY A 204 -12.36 -23.99 -14.55
CA GLY A 204 -13.46 -24.88 -14.90
C GLY A 204 -13.42 -26.22 -14.16
N VAL A 205 -12.24 -26.64 -13.69
CA VAL A 205 -12.03 -27.89 -12.94
C VAL A 205 -12.14 -27.65 -11.43
N PHE A 206 -11.82 -26.45 -10.95
CA PHE A 206 -11.89 -26.07 -9.54
C PHE A 206 -13.03 -25.06 -9.29
N PRO A 207 -14.26 -25.53 -8.98
CA PRO A 207 -15.42 -24.65 -8.82
C PRO A 207 -15.27 -23.66 -7.66
N GLU A 208 -14.46 -23.98 -6.64
CA GLU A 208 -14.15 -23.05 -5.56
C GLU A 208 -13.29 -21.86 -6.03
N ASP A 209 -12.37 -22.07 -6.97
CA ASP A 209 -11.57 -20.99 -7.54
C ASP A 209 -12.41 -20.09 -8.44
N LEU A 210 -13.34 -20.68 -9.22
CA LEU A 210 -14.32 -19.92 -9.97
C LEU A 210 -15.22 -19.10 -9.05
N LYS A 211 -15.75 -19.70 -7.98
CA LYS A 211 -16.54 -19.00 -6.96
C LYS A 211 -15.74 -17.90 -6.29
N ALA A 212 -14.45 -18.11 -6.06
CA ALA A 212 -13.55 -17.10 -5.51
C ALA A 212 -13.29 -15.94 -6.48
N VAL A 213 -13.27 -16.17 -7.80
CA VAL A 213 -13.19 -15.13 -8.85
C VAL A 213 -14.52 -14.37 -8.93
N LEU A 214 -15.66 -15.06 -8.89
CA LEU A 214 -17.00 -14.46 -8.96
C LEU A 214 -17.32 -13.62 -7.72
N ASN A 215 -17.04 -14.14 -6.53
CA ASN A 215 -17.23 -13.44 -5.26
C ASN A 215 -16.10 -12.46 -4.94
N TYR A 216 -15.15 -12.28 -5.86
CA TYR A 216 -13.96 -11.49 -5.60
C TYR A 216 -14.30 -10.03 -5.34
N ARG A 217 -15.33 -9.48 -5.99
CA ARG A 217 -15.76 -8.08 -5.79
C ARG A 217 -16.16 -7.81 -4.34
N GLU A 218 -16.98 -8.68 -3.75
CA GLU A 218 -17.34 -8.55 -2.33
C GLU A 218 -16.13 -8.74 -1.41
N ALA A 219 -15.24 -9.69 -1.75
CA ALA A 219 -14.02 -9.93 -0.98
C ALA A 219 -13.05 -8.74 -1.04
N ALA A 220 -13.02 -8.04 -2.17
CA ALA A 220 -12.26 -6.82 -2.40
C ALA A 220 -12.84 -5.64 -1.61
N GLU A 221 -14.16 -5.43 -1.64
CA GLU A 221 -14.82 -4.39 -0.85
C GLU A 221 -14.58 -4.56 0.66
N ARG A 222 -14.73 -5.78 1.17
CA ARG A 222 -14.44 -6.09 2.58
C ARG A 222 -12.98 -5.80 2.94
N ARG A 223 -12.04 -6.00 2.00
CA ARG A 223 -10.62 -5.72 2.21
C ARG A 223 -10.29 -4.25 2.16
N SER A 224 -10.81 -3.53 1.17
CA SER A 224 -10.68 -2.07 1.10
C SER A 224 -11.20 -1.43 2.39
N GLY A 225 -12.28 -1.97 2.97
CA GLY A 225 -12.77 -1.62 4.31
C GLY A 225 -11.75 -1.89 5.43
N ARG A 226 -11.12 -3.07 5.47
CA ARG A 226 -10.09 -3.39 6.47
C ARG A 226 -8.83 -2.55 6.33
N PHE A 227 -8.35 -2.32 5.10
CA PHE A 227 -7.25 -1.42 4.80
C PHE A 227 -7.56 -0.01 5.29
N THR A 228 -8.74 0.53 4.96
CA THR A 228 -9.18 1.85 5.43
C THR A 228 -9.23 1.93 6.95
N SER A 229 -9.69 0.86 7.62
CA SER A 229 -9.70 0.78 9.07
C SER A 229 -8.30 0.73 9.66
N ALA A 230 -7.39 -0.07 9.11
CA ALA A 230 -5.99 -0.16 9.55
C ALA A 230 -5.27 1.18 9.36
N ARG A 231 -5.47 1.83 8.21
CA ARG A 231 -4.93 3.16 7.91
C ARG A 231 -5.41 4.22 8.91
N LYS A 232 -6.71 4.24 9.24
CA LYS A 232 -7.26 5.13 10.28
C LYS A 232 -6.64 4.83 11.65
N GLY A 233 -6.48 3.55 11.99
CA GLY A 233 -5.83 3.12 13.23
C GLY A 233 -4.38 3.63 13.31
N LEU A 234 -3.61 3.52 12.23
CA LEU A 234 -2.26 4.05 12.17
C LEU A 234 -2.23 5.58 12.30
N ILE A 235 -3.08 6.30 11.58
CA ILE A 235 -3.16 7.76 11.70
C ILE A 235 -3.47 8.17 13.14
N ALA A 236 -4.36 7.47 13.82
CA ALA A 236 -4.67 7.72 15.22
C ALA A 236 -3.47 7.46 16.14
N ALA A 237 -2.78 6.32 15.97
CA ALA A 237 -1.59 5.97 16.74
C ALA A 237 -0.47 7.02 16.56
N VAL A 238 -0.20 7.42 15.31
CA VAL A 238 0.80 8.45 14.99
C VAL A 238 0.43 9.80 15.62
N ARG A 239 -0.86 10.17 15.62
CA ARG A 239 -1.30 11.41 16.26
C ARG A 239 -1.08 11.42 17.76
N VAL A 240 -1.37 10.30 18.43
CA VAL A 240 -1.12 10.15 19.87
C VAL A 240 0.38 10.21 20.16
N ALA A 241 1.18 9.41 19.45
CA ALA A 241 2.63 9.32 19.67
C ALA A 241 3.37 10.65 19.40
N LEU A 242 2.88 11.46 18.46
CA LEU A 242 3.46 12.76 18.13
C LEU A 242 2.80 13.94 18.87
N GLY A 243 1.85 13.69 19.76
CA GLY A 243 1.21 14.71 20.59
C GLY A 243 0.29 15.67 19.83
N THR A 244 -0.38 15.17 18.80
CA THR A 244 -1.34 15.94 17.95
C THR A 244 -2.79 15.45 18.09
N SER A 245 -3.08 14.65 19.12
CA SER A 245 -4.45 14.31 19.52
C SER A 245 -5.13 15.52 20.16
N VAL A 246 -6.17 16.04 19.50
CA VAL A 246 -7.15 16.99 20.08
C VAL A 246 -8.40 16.22 20.43
#